data_AF-A0AAD8BME0-F1
#
_entry.id   AF-A0AAD8BME0-F1
#
_cell.length_a   1.000
_cell.length_b   1.000
_cell.length_c   1.000
_cell.angle_alpha   90.00
_cell.angle_beta   90.00
_cell.angle_gamma   90.00
#
_symmetry.space_group_name_H-M   'P 1'
#
loop_
_entity.id
_entity.type
_entity.pdbx_description
1 polymer ?
#
loop_
_entity_poly.entity_id
_entity_poly.type
_entity_poly.pdbx_seq_one_letter_code
_entity_poly.pdbx_strand_id
1 'polypeptide(L)'
;ILPETAYFIEDPHKYDGIFHARFFRFGQWRDVYVDDILPISQQGSLVGAMSKTNENEMWVPLVEKAFAKLHGSYEAICSGLCKDAYLQLTSGIGEIMEHQIMTNKDFDAFYARIKNAILFNHQVTASTPEENGEIKGLLGRHAYSVVSVHEINGEKLVQVRNPWGHIDWTGAWSEGSTEWKSIPSNTKNLPDKNKGEFFVCLPDYMKYFSDTTFCSLTPDFDKDGRCHSLNYVLNIFGEWYDKTAAGFGNLLNNPKFSFSVSKQDAVKDGKIPIFIQMIQESKHRKSDNTYILVDVMKVFENQDLQKSSLIVLEQEPRDVILYSESLEHTKRHNLEPGTYVIVPTTRHEGVMKAFLLRMFSSGPLHDIREIPSSVNFVACKKEESLELNGETLNLTYDKVLLGKFIKDINSGGQINDLMDHYKNPQYLITIPEKGKNVVLSVNVLQKPVEPKLPLGTTLYKASK
;
A
#
# COMPACT_ATOMS: atom_id res chain seq x y z
N ILE A 1 -15.45 4.51 17.02
CA ILE A 1 -15.64 3.14 17.58
C ILE A 1 -16.85 3.13 18.50
N LEU A 2 -16.87 3.96 19.55
CA LEU A 2 -18.08 4.24 20.32
C LEU A 2 -18.86 5.34 19.60
N PRO A 3 -20.09 5.10 19.12
CA PRO A 3 -20.89 6.13 18.46
C PRO A 3 -21.42 7.14 19.48
N GLU A 4 -21.73 8.36 19.03
CA GLU A 4 -22.34 9.40 19.89
C GLU A 4 -23.71 8.98 20.45
N THR A 5 -24.37 8.02 19.78
CA THR A 5 -25.61 7.38 20.24
C THR A 5 -25.40 6.31 21.30
N ALA A 6 -24.15 5.94 21.61
CA ALA A 6 -23.85 5.14 22.79
C ALA A 6 -24.13 6.04 24.00
N TYR A 7 -25.28 5.83 24.64
CA TYR A 7 -25.69 6.63 25.78
C TYR A 7 -24.84 6.28 26.99
N PHE A 8 -24.35 7.30 27.71
CA PHE A 8 -23.81 7.11 29.04
C PHE A 8 -24.94 6.60 29.93
N ILE A 9 -24.72 5.49 30.63
CA ILE A 9 -25.64 5.02 31.67
C ILE A 9 -25.45 5.95 32.88
N GLU A 10 -25.99 7.16 32.79
CA GLU A 10 -26.01 8.12 33.91
C GLU A 10 -27.12 7.79 34.91
N ASP A 11 -28.18 7.10 34.45
CA ASP A 11 -29.32 6.66 35.25
C ASP A 11 -29.35 5.12 35.30
N PRO A 12 -29.03 4.50 36.45
CA PRO A 12 -29.13 3.04 36.64
C PRO A 12 -30.54 2.49 36.35
N HIS A 13 -31.59 3.30 36.43
CA HIS A 13 -32.95 2.89 36.10
C HIS A 13 -33.22 2.79 34.59
N LYS A 14 -32.31 3.29 33.76
CA LYS A 14 -32.32 3.15 32.29
C LYS A 14 -31.35 2.09 31.79
N TYR A 15 -30.67 1.38 32.69
CA TYR A 15 -29.81 0.26 32.32
C TYR A 15 -30.65 -0.90 31.80
N ASP A 16 -30.45 -1.26 30.53
CA ASP A 16 -31.13 -2.38 29.88
C ASP A 16 -30.19 -3.56 29.56
N GLY A 17 -28.91 -3.45 29.94
CA GLY A 17 -27.88 -4.46 29.68
C GLY A 17 -27.42 -4.54 28.21
N ILE A 18 -27.77 -3.55 27.37
CA ILE A 18 -27.45 -3.57 25.94
C ILE A 18 -26.45 -2.46 25.59
N PHE A 19 -25.37 -2.85 24.92
CA PHE A 19 -24.32 -1.98 24.42
C PHE A 19 -24.16 -2.13 22.91
N HIS A 20 -23.51 -1.15 22.27
CA HIS A 20 -23.11 -1.31 20.87
C HIS A 20 -21.78 -0.63 20.57
N ALA A 21 -21.06 -1.22 19.61
CA ALA A 21 -19.85 -0.65 19.02
C ALA A 21 -19.99 -0.61 17.50
N ARG A 22 -19.29 0.33 16.87
CA ARG A 22 -19.34 0.56 15.43
C ARG A 22 -18.00 0.23 14.78
N PHE A 23 -18.05 -0.63 13.77
CA PHE A 23 -16.87 -1.11 13.03
C PHE A 23 -17.01 -0.83 11.53
N PHE A 24 -15.91 -0.42 10.91
CA PHE A 24 -15.81 -0.22 9.48
C PHE A 24 -15.63 -1.57 8.77
N ARG A 25 -16.52 -1.86 7.82
CA ARG A 25 -16.54 -3.08 7.01
C ARG A 25 -16.73 -2.71 5.56
N PHE A 26 -15.66 -2.87 4.79
CA PHE A 26 -15.69 -2.81 3.33
C PHE A 26 -16.42 -1.56 2.78
N GLY A 27 -16.02 -0.38 3.27
CA GLY A 27 -16.60 0.90 2.84
C GLY A 27 -17.77 1.41 3.70
N GLN A 28 -18.26 0.62 4.67
CA GLN A 28 -19.45 0.97 5.44
C GLN A 28 -19.24 0.78 6.94
N TRP A 29 -19.78 1.68 7.75
CA TRP A 29 -19.84 1.49 9.19
C TRP A 29 -21.01 0.58 9.56
N ARG A 30 -20.78 -0.38 10.46
CA ARG A 30 -21.79 -1.31 10.98
C ARG A 30 -21.87 -1.23 12.49
N ASP A 31 -23.08 -1.06 13.00
CA ASP A 31 -23.38 -1.14 14.42
C ASP A 31 -23.55 -2.61 14.85
N VAL A 32 -22.88 -2.98 15.93
CA VAL A 32 -22.92 -4.32 16.51
C VAL A 32 -23.36 -4.23 17.95
N TYR A 33 -24.58 -4.71 18.21
CA TYR A 33 -25.20 -4.73 19.54
C TYR A 33 -24.78 -5.98 20.30
N VAL A 34 -24.47 -5.84 21.58
CA VAL A 34 -24.10 -6.92 22.50
C VAL A 34 -24.75 -6.69 23.86
N ASP A 35 -25.10 -7.79 24.54
CA ASP A 35 -25.42 -7.75 25.97
C ASP A 35 -24.14 -7.64 26.83
N ASP A 36 -24.31 -7.52 28.14
CA ASP A 36 -23.24 -7.41 29.15
C ASP A 36 -22.71 -8.75 29.69
N ILE A 37 -23.17 -9.89 29.15
CA ILE A 37 -22.73 -11.22 29.61
C ILE A 37 -21.32 -11.50 29.08
N LEU A 38 -20.32 -11.40 29.93
CA LEU A 38 -18.91 -11.57 29.55
C LEU A 38 -18.37 -12.95 29.96
N PRO A 39 -17.41 -13.53 29.20
CA PRO A 39 -16.74 -14.76 29.60
C PRO A 39 -15.93 -14.59 30.89
N ILE A 40 -16.17 -15.46 31.86
CA ILE A 40 -15.45 -15.53 33.13
C ILE A 40 -14.71 -16.88 33.22
N SER A 41 -13.48 -16.86 33.71
CA SER A 41 -12.68 -18.05 33.95
C SER A 41 -13.25 -18.87 35.10
N GLN A 42 -12.81 -20.12 35.25
CA GLN A 42 -13.19 -20.94 36.40
C GLN A 42 -12.76 -20.32 37.74
N GLN A 43 -11.74 -19.46 37.71
CA GLN A 43 -11.21 -18.73 38.86
C GLN A 43 -11.98 -17.42 39.15
N GLY A 44 -13.01 -17.10 38.37
CA GLY A 44 -13.85 -15.91 38.59
C GLY A 44 -13.31 -14.62 37.97
N SER A 45 -12.27 -14.70 37.13
CA SER A 45 -11.68 -13.52 36.45
C SER A 45 -12.20 -13.39 35.02
N LEU A 46 -12.38 -12.16 34.55
CA LEU A 46 -12.74 -11.90 33.16
C LEU A 46 -11.70 -12.49 32.19
N VAL A 47 -12.17 -13.09 31.10
CA VAL A 47 -11.32 -13.63 30.03
C VAL A 47 -11.38 -12.69 28.82
N GLY A 48 -10.22 -12.24 28.35
CA GLY A 48 -10.09 -11.37 27.19
C GLY A 48 -9.45 -10.02 27.51
N ALA A 49 -9.77 -9.01 26.71
CA ALA A 49 -9.26 -7.66 26.83
C ALA A 49 -9.86 -6.94 28.06
N MET A 50 -9.00 -6.30 28.85
CA MET A 50 -9.38 -5.57 30.06
C MET A 50 -8.64 -4.24 30.12
N SER A 51 -9.25 -3.27 30.80
CA SER A 51 -8.51 -2.06 31.17
C SER A 51 -7.46 -2.39 32.22
N LYS A 52 -6.21 -2.04 31.93
CA LYS A 52 -5.10 -2.23 32.87
C LYS A 52 -5.09 -1.18 33.98
N THR A 53 -5.63 0.00 33.70
CA THR A 53 -5.60 1.15 34.60
C THR A 53 -6.79 1.18 35.55
N ASN A 54 -7.92 0.56 35.18
CA ASN A 54 -9.12 0.54 35.99
C ASN A 54 -9.95 -0.72 35.69
N GLU A 55 -9.99 -1.66 36.62
CA GLU A 55 -10.75 -2.92 36.48
C GLU A 55 -12.27 -2.71 36.32
N ASN A 56 -12.80 -1.54 36.68
CA ASN A 56 -14.22 -1.19 36.53
C ASN A 56 -14.55 -0.63 35.13
N GLU A 57 -13.56 -0.41 34.26
CA GLU A 57 -13.80 0.03 32.87
C GLU A 57 -14.20 -1.15 31.98
N MET A 58 -15.51 -1.35 31.84
CA MET A 58 -16.08 -2.47 31.06
C MET A 58 -16.16 -2.22 29.55
N TRP A 59 -15.83 -1.01 29.07
CA TRP A 59 -15.95 -0.70 27.64
C TRP A 59 -14.97 -1.53 26.79
N VAL A 60 -13.77 -1.85 27.30
CA VAL A 60 -12.76 -2.65 26.60
C VAL A 60 -13.27 -4.07 26.29
N PRO A 61 -13.71 -4.87 27.27
CA PRO A 61 -14.22 -6.21 26.98
C PRO A 61 -15.53 -6.20 26.19
N LEU A 62 -16.38 -5.17 26.34
CA LEU A 62 -17.59 -5.04 25.54
C LEU A 62 -17.28 -4.75 24.05
N VAL A 63 -16.29 -3.90 23.76
CA VAL A 63 -15.83 -3.67 22.38
C VAL A 63 -15.20 -4.93 21.81
N GLU A 64 -14.37 -5.66 22.57
CA GLU A 64 -13.83 -6.95 22.13
C GLU A 64 -14.95 -7.97 21.85
N LYS A 65 -15.97 -8.05 22.73
CA LYS A 65 -17.14 -8.92 22.51
C LYS A 65 -17.90 -8.55 21.24
N ALA A 66 -18.13 -7.27 21.00
CA ALA A 66 -18.80 -6.81 19.78
C ALA A 66 -17.96 -7.13 18.53
N PHE A 67 -16.64 -7.00 18.62
CA PHE A 67 -15.71 -7.38 17.55
C PHE A 67 -15.69 -8.90 17.30
N ALA A 68 -15.69 -9.70 18.38
CA ALA A 68 -15.81 -11.15 18.33
C ALA A 68 -17.13 -11.57 17.68
N LYS A 69 -18.25 -10.97 18.08
CA LYS A 69 -19.58 -11.20 17.48
C LYS A 69 -19.60 -10.87 15.99
N LEU A 70 -18.99 -9.75 15.58
CA LEU A 70 -18.87 -9.36 14.18
C LEU A 70 -18.12 -10.40 13.34
N HIS A 71 -17.13 -11.06 13.92
CA HIS A 71 -16.31 -12.08 13.26
C HIS A 71 -16.78 -13.53 13.51
N GLY A 72 -17.79 -13.73 14.36
CA GLY A 72 -18.45 -15.00 14.65
C GLY A 72 -18.07 -15.62 16.00
N SER A 73 -16.87 -15.39 16.52
CA SER A 73 -16.43 -15.90 17.84
C SER A 73 -15.19 -15.17 18.36
N TYR A 74 -14.87 -15.36 19.65
CA TYR A 74 -13.60 -14.92 20.23
C TYR A 74 -12.39 -15.60 19.56
N GLU A 75 -12.52 -16.87 19.20
CA GLU A 75 -11.47 -17.58 18.47
C GLU A 75 -11.19 -16.95 17.09
N ALA A 76 -12.24 -16.48 16.41
CA ALA A 76 -12.11 -15.85 15.10
C ALA A 76 -11.25 -14.57 15.13
N ILE A 77 -11.20 -13.88 16.28
CA ILE A 77 -10.41 -12.65 16.48
C ILE A 77 -9.02 -12.90 17.07
N CYS A 78 -8.67 -14.13 17.45
CA CYS A 78 -7.31 -14.46 17.92
C CYS A 78 -6.26 -14.25 16.81
N SER A 79 -5.13 -13.62 17.14
CA SER A 79 -4.07 -13.20 16.20
C SER A 79 -4.54 -12.15 15.18
N GLY A 80 -3.65 -11.72 14.28
CA GLY A 80 -3.91 -10.72 13.25
C GLY A 80 -2.94 -9.54 13.30
N LEU A 81 -3.00 -8.69 12.27
CA LEU A 81 -2.16 -7.50 12.15
C LEU A 81 -2.83 -6.28 12.77
N CYS A 82 -2.05 -5.41 13.43
CA CYS A 82 -2.56 -4.18 14.04
C CYS A 82 -3.25 -3.27 13.02
N LYS A 83 -2.75 -3.19 11.78
CA LYS A 83 -3.38 -2.41 10.72
C LYS A 83 -4.81 -2.87 10.37
N ASP A 84 -5.06 -4.18 10.37
CA ASP A 84 -6.39 -4.73 10.02
C ASP A 84 -7.41 -4.42 11.11
N ALA A 85 -6.99 -4.47 12.37
CA ALA A 85 -7.81 -4.01 13.48
C ALA A 85 -8.03 -2.50 13.41
N TYR A 86 -6.98 -1.71 13.13
CA TYR A 86 -7.06 -0.26 13.02
C TYR A 86 -8.01 0.18 11.90
N LEU A 87 -7.93 -0.43 10.70
CA LEU A 87 -8.85 -0.21 9.59
C LEU A 87 -10.30 -0.42 10.02
N GLN A 88 -10.60 -1.55 10.68
CA GLN A 88 -11.96 -1.88 11.10
C GLN A 88 -12.45 -1.01 12.27
N LEU A 89 -11.56 -0.46 13.08
CA LEU A 89 -11.92 0.43 14.19
C LEU A 89 -12.11 1.89 13.75
N THR A 90 -11.39 2.33 12.71
CA THR A 90 -11.25 3.76 12.40
C THR A 90 -11.57 4.15 10.96
N SER A 91 -11.72 3.20 10.04
CA SER A 91 -11.70 3.40 8.57
C SER A 91 -10.39 4.02 8.03
N GLY A 92 -9.35 4.06 8.86
CA GLY A 92 -8.05 4.57 8.47
C GLY A 92 -7.27 3.60 7.60
N ILE A 93 -5.97 3.76 7.64
CA ILE A 93 -5.00 3.02 6.84
C ILE A 93 -3.89 2.51 7.76
N GLY A 94 -3.24 1.41 7.38
CA GLY A 94 -2.03 0.95 8.03
C GLY A 94 -0.94 0.58 7.05
N GLU A 95 0.28 1.07 7.30
CA GLU A 95 1.46 0.80 6.49
C GLU A 95 2.50 0.05 7.33
N ILE A 96 2.94 -1.11 6.84
CA ILE A 96 3.96 -1.92 7.51
C ILE A 96 5.31 -1.63 6.89
N MET A 97 6.30 -1.34 7.73
CA MET A 97 7.70 -1.27 7.33
C MET A 97 8.45 -2.44 7.94
N GLU A 98 8.86 -3.39 7.09
CA GLU A 98 9.65 -4.55 7.49
C GLU A 98 11.08 -4.13 7.83
N HIS A 99 11.59 -4.56 8.98
CA HIS A 99 12.95 -4.19 9.41
C HIS A 99 14.01 -4.97 8.64
N GLN A 100 13.69 -6.18 8.17
CA GLN A 100 14.65 -7.08 7.49
C GLN A 100 15.18 -6.52 6.16
N ILE A 101 14.41 -5.66 5.49
CA ILE A 101 14.80 -5.02 4.22
C ILE A 101 15.53 -3.68 4.43
N MET A 102 15.63 -3.19 5.67
CA MET A 102 16.29 -1.92 5.98
C MET A 102 17.76 -2.11 6.30
N THR A 103 18.55 -1.08 5.96
CA THR A 103 19.96 -1.01 6.31
C THR A 103 20.22 0.12 7.30
N ASN A 104 21.42 0.17 7.88
CA ASN A 104 21.83 1.26 8.78
C ASN A 104 21.66 2.66 8.17
N LYS A 105 21.69 2.78 6.82
CA LYS A 105 21.47 4.05 6.12
C LYS A 105 20.03 4.57 6.24
N ASP A 106 19.07 3.66 6.49
CA ASP A 106 17.65 3.96 6.58
C ASP A 106 17.21 4.36 8.00
N PHE A 107 18.02 4.01 9.02
CA PHE A 107 17.66 4.12 10.44
C PHE A 107 17.30 5.56 10.85
N ASP A 108 18.06 6.55 10.42
CA ASP A 108 17.79 7.95 10.76
C ASP A 108 16.47 8.44 10.18
N ALA A 109 16.21 8.07 8.93
CA ALA A 109 14.99 8.39 8.21
C ALA A 109 13.77 7.67 8.82
N PHE A 110 13.96 6.41 9.23
CA PHE A 110 12.95 5.61 9.91
C PHE A 110 12.61 6.15 11.30
N TYR A 111 13.63 6.50 12.08
CA TYR A 111 13.44 7.12 13.39
C TYR A 111 12.71 8.47 13.29
N ALA A 112 13.07 9.31 12.33
CA ALA A 112 12.35 10.57 12.05
C ALA A 112 10.88 10.31 11.69
N ARG A 113 10.60 9.26 10.93
CA ARG A 113 9.24 8.84 10.60
C ARG A 113 8.43 8.42 11.82
N ILE A 114 8.99 7.62 12.74
CA ILE A 114 8.34 7.29 14.02
C ILE A 114 8.06 8.57 14.81
N LYS A 115 9.07 9.44 14.95
CA LYS A 115 8.94 10.72 15.66
C LYS A 115 7.79 11.56 15.11
N ASN A 116 7.72 11.73 13.79
CA ASN A 116 6.69 12.52 13.13
C ASN A 116 5.31 11.89 13.31
N ALA A 117 5.18 10.57 13.11
CA ALA A 117 3.91 9.88 13.29
C ALA A 117 3.33 10.12 14.70
N ILE A 118 4.18 9.99 15.73
CA ILE A 118 3.77 10.21 17.13
C ILE A 118 3.43 11.68 17.38
N LEU A 119 4.21 12.62 16.84
CA LEU A 119 3.95 14.07 16.95
C LEU A 119 2.57 14.46 16.38
N PHE A 120 2.13 13.79 15.31
CA PHE A 120 0.83 14.00 14.68
C PHE A 120 -0.29 13.08 15.23
N ASN A 121 -0.07 12.47 16.41
CA ASN A 121 -1.02 11.58 17.08
C ASN A 121 -1.45 10.36 16.25
N HIS A 122 -0.60 9.90 15.34
CA HIS A 122 -0.79 8.64 14.65
C HIS A 122 -0.43 7.46 15.55
N GLN A 123 -1.09 6.33 15.33
CA GLN A 123 -0.83 5.12 16.10
C GLN A 123 0.35 4.38 15.47
N VAL A 124 1.33 4.02 16.29
CA VAL A 124 2.50 3.26 15.84
C VAL A 124 2.59 1.99 16.68
N THR A 125 2.77 0.87 16.02
CA THR A 125 2.89 -0.45 16.65
C THR A 125 4.10 -1.18 16.11
N ALA A 126 4.61 -2.14 16.87
CA ALA A 126 5.73 -2.96 16.50
C ALA A 126 5.38 -4.42 16.75
N SER A 127 5.94 -5.33 15.96
CA SER A 127 5.74 -6.76 16.14
C SER A 127 7.08 -7.46 16.36
N THR A 128 7.04 -8.56 17.09
CA THR A 128 8.19 -9.44 17.31
C THR A 128 7.97 -10.79 16.62
N PRO A 129 9.01 -11.36 15.98
CA PRO A 129 8.93 -12.70 15.42
C PRO A 129 8.89 -13.75 16.55
N GLU A 130 8.52 -14.98 16.22
CA GLU A 130 8.46 -16.09 17.18
C GLU A 130 9.84 -16.41 17.78
N GLU A 131 10.88 -16.41 16.94
CA GLU A 131 12.26 -16.72 17.32
C GLU A 131 12.87 -15.76 18.36
N ASN A 132 12.34 -14.55 18.48
CA ASN A 132 12.77 -13.57 19.48
C ASN A 132 11.92 -13.62 20.76
N GLY A 133 11.00 -14.59 20.86
CA GLY A 133 10.28 -14.87 22.10
C GLY A 133 11.25 -15.23 23.22
N GLU A 134 11.07 -14.60 24.37
CA GLU A 134 11.88 -14.74 25.59
C GLU A 134 13.29 -14.16 25.50
N ILE A 135 13.75 -13.73 24.31
CA ILE A 135 15.01 -13.01 24.16
C ILE A 135 14.85 -11.61 24.74
N LYS A 136 15.71 -11.27 25.71
CA LYS A 136 15.72 -9.96 26.38
C LYS A 136 14.38 -9.56 27.02
N GLY A 137 13.55 -10.53 27.39
CA GLY A 137 12.22 -10.27 27.96
C GLY A 137 11.17 -9.86 26.93
N LEU A 138 11.38 -10.11 25.64
CA LEU A 138 10.36 -9.93 24.61
C LEU A 138 9.43 -11.15 24.56
N LEU A 139 8.22 -10.96 24.06
CA LEU A 139 7.26 -12.01 23.76
C LEU A 139 7.33 -12.32 22.27
N GLY A 140 7.24 -13.58 21.87
CA GLY A 140 7.20 -13.96 20.46
C GLY A 140 5.81 -13.79 19.88
N ARG A 141 5.71 -13.42 18.59
CA ARG A 141 4.44 -13.21 17.87
C ARG A 141 3.50 -12.25 18.60
N HIS A 142 4.08 -11.19 19.16
CA HIS A 142 3.36 -10.24 20.01
C HIS A 142 3.40 -8.83 19.44
N ALA A 143 2.28 -8.12 19.61
CA ALA A 143 2.15 -6.74 19.20
C ALA A 143 2.44 -5.81 20.38
N TYR A 144 3.29 -4.83 20.13
CA TYR A 144 3.65 -3.76 21.05
C TYR A 144 3.20 -2.41 20.51
N SER A 145 2.94 -1.46 21.39
CA SER A 145 2.72 -0.05 20.99
C SER A 145 4.04 0.71 21.04
N VAL A 146 4.31 1.55 20.05
CA VAL A 146 5.43 2.49 20.08
C VAL A 146 4.89 3.82 20.59
N VAL A 147 5.32 4.22 21.78
CA VAL A 147 4.73 5.33 22.53
C VAL A 147 5.40 6.65 22.21
N SER A 148 6.73 6.65 22.12
CA SER A 148 7.52 7.84 21.83
C SER A 148 8.93 7.47 21.39
N VAL A 149 9.73 8.47 21.02
CA VAL A 149 11.15 8.31 20.72
C VAL A 149 11.97 9.40 21.40
N HIS A 150 13.17 9.05 21.85
CA HIS A 150 14.05 9.94 22.62
C HIS A 150 15.48 9.87 22.12
N GLU A 151 16.17 11.00 22.14
CA GLU A 151 17.61 11.04 21.90
C GLU A 151 18.32 11.36 23.21
N ILE A 152 19.06 10.38 23.74
CA ILE A 152 19.75 10.50 25.04
C ILE A 152 21.22 10.23 24.82
N ASN A 153 22.08 11.20 25.17
CA ASN A 153 23.53 11.11 25.01
C ASN A 153 23.97 10.75 23.57
N GLY A 154 23.24 11.24 22.56
CA GLY A 154 23.49 10.95 21.14
C GLY A 154 22.97 9.60 20.66
N GLU A 155 22.36 8.78 21.53
CA GLU A 155 21.71 7.53 21.16
C GLU A 155 20.21 7.71 20.94
N LYS A 156 19.70 7.12 19.86
CA LYS A 156 18.29 7.12 19.49
C LYS A 156 17.58 5.94 20.13
N LEU A 157 16.57 6.22 20.96
CA LEU A 157 15.81 5.25 21.72
C LEU A 157 14.35 5.26 21.26
N VAL A 158 13.75 4.08 21.21
CA VAL A 158 12.33 3.86 20.95
C VAL A 158 11.68 3.43 22.26
N GLN A 159 10.65 4.16 22.70
CA GLN A 159 9.84 3.78 23.84
C GLN A 159 8.73 2.84 23.37
N VAL A 160 8.75 1.62 23.88
CA VAL A 160 7.82 0.55 23.51
C VAL A 160 6.98 0.19 24.72
N ARG A 161 5.72 -0.16 24.50
CA ARG A 161 4.76 -0.59 25.52
C ARG A 161 4.26 -1.99 25.22
N ASN A 162 4.37 -2.88 26.19
CA ASN A 162 3.71 -4.18 26.18
C ASN A 162 2.26 -4.02 26.67
N PRO A 163 1.23 -4.28 25.83
CA PRO A 163 -0.17 -4.17 26.25
C PRO A 163 -0.55 -5.07 27.42
N TRP A 164 0.16 -6.18 27.65
CA TRP A 164 -0.10 -7.10 28.76
C TRP A 164 0.53 -6.63 30.08
N GLY A 165 1.57 -5.78 30.03
CA GLY A 165 2.14 -5.12 31.21
C GLY A 165 2.89 -6.01 32.20
N HIS A 166 3.27 -7.25 31.85
CA HIS A 166 3.86 -8.21 32.79
C HIS A 166 5.28 -8.70 32.44
N ILE A 167 5.92 -8.16 31.41
CA ILE A 167 7.29 -8.55 31.02
C ILE A 167 8.10 -7.31 30.62
N ASP A 168 9.28 -7.17 31.24
CA ASP A 168 10.20 -6.04 31.08
C ASP A 168 11.39 -6.41 30.19
N TRP A 169 11.79 -5.46 29.34
CA TRP A 169 13.02 -5.52 28.57
C TRP A 169 14.25 -5.60 29.46
N THR A 170 15.19 -6.50 29.12
CA THR A 170 16.44 -6.74 29.88
C THR A 170 17.71 -6.44 29.07
N GLY A 171 17.59 -5.72 27.95
CA GLY A 171 18.72 -5.28 27.14
C GLY A 171 19.27 -3.92 27.55
N ALA A 172 20.04 -3.29 26.66
CA ALA A 172 20.56 -1.94 26.89
C ALA A 172 19.41 -0.96 27.15
N TRP A 173 19.63 0.01 28.03
CA TRP A 173 18.61 0.97 28.49
C TRP A 173 17.44 0.39 29.30
N SER A 174 17.50 -0.89 29.71
CA SER A 174 16.60 -1.43 30.73
C SER A 174 16.76 -0.71 32.08
N GLU A 175 15.83 -0.92 33.00
CA GLU A 175 16.05 -0.46 34.38
C GLU A 175 17.30 -1.12 34.98
N GLY A 176 18.13 -0.34 35.67
CA GLY A 176 19.39 -0.81 36.27
C GLY A 176 20.54 -1.00 35.28
N SER A 177 20.32 -0.72 33.99
CA SER A 177 21.37 -0.84 32.98
C SER A 177 22.50 0.18 33.19
N THR A 178 23.69 -0.14 32.70
CA THR A 178 24.88 0.70 32.88
C THR A 178 24.80 2.02 32.15
N GLU A 179 24.04 2.09 31.06
CA GLU A 179 23.83 3.28 30.22
C GLU A 179 23.19 4.41 31.04
N TRP A 180 22.35 4.09 32.03
CA TRP A 180 21.73 5.09 32.91
C TRP A 180 22.69 5.73 33.91
N LYS A 181 23.90 5.18 34.13
CA LYS A 181 24.84 5.70 35.15
C LYS A 181 25.41 7.06 34.77
N SER A 182 25.55 7.36 33.49
CA SER A 182 26.08 8.64 32.97
C SER A 182 25.00 9.72 32.83
N ILE A 183 23.72 9.37 32.97
CA ILE A 183 22.61 10.30 32.78
C ILE A 183 22.21 10.94 34.12
N PRO A 184 22.22 12.29 34.23
CA PRO A 184 21.74 13.00 35.42
C PRO A 184 20.32 12.56 35.82
N SER A 185 20.07 12.37 37.12
CA SER A 185 18.79 11.85 37.61
C SER A 185 17.58 12.75 37.29
N ASN A 186 17.80 14.06 37.14
CA ASN A 186 16.79 15.06 36.82
C ASN A 186 16.40 15.11 35.33
N THR A 187 17.12 14.43 34.44
CA THR A 187 16.81 14.38 33.00
C THR A 187 16.22 13.04 32.56
N LYS A 188 16.04 12.10 33.49
CA LYS A 188 15.48 10.78 33.20
C LYS A 188 13.96 10.84 33.12
N ASN A 189 13.41 11.08 31.93
CA ASN A 189 12.04 10.72 31.62
C ASN A 189 11.98 9.19 31.46
N LEU A 190 11.96 8.46 32.58
CA LEU A 190 11.91 7.01 32.56
C LEU A 190 10.54 6.52 32.07
N PRO A 191 10.50 5.36 31.38
CA PRO A 191 9.25 4.73 30.97
C PRO A 191 8.40 4.37 32.19
N ASP A 192 7.07 4.41 32.05
CA ASP A 192 6.16 4.02 33.12
C ASP A 192 6.00 2.50 33.17
N LYS A 193 6.68 1.87 34.13
CA LYS A 193 6.62 0.42 34.33
C LYS A 193 5.23 -0.10 34.63
N ASN A 194 4.40 0.68 35.32
CA ASN A 194 3.03 0.26 35.62
C ASN A 194 2.18 0.16 34.34
N LYS A 195 2.63 0.79 33.25
CA LYS A 195 2.03 0.72 31.92
C LYS A 195 2.69 -0.32 31.01
N GLY A 196 3.74 -1.01 31.46
CA GLY A 196 4.53 -1.96 30.67
C GLY A 196 5.44 -1.31 29.64
N GLU A 197 5.91 -0.09 29.91
CA GLU A 197 6.75 0.69 29.00
C GLU A 197 8.25 0.45 29.27
N PHE A 198 9.05 0.44 28.21
CA PHE A 198 10.50 0.31 28.27
C PHE A 198 11.18 1.01 27.09
N PHE A 199 12.47 1.32 27.23
CA PHE A 199 13.30 1.86 26.14
C PHE A 199 14.11 0.76 25.47
N VAL A 200 14.24 0.86 24.15
CA VAL A 200 15.12 0.04 23.32
C VAL A 200 15.93 0.96 22.44
N CYS A 201 17.25 0.76 22.32
CA CYS A 201 18.03 1.53 21.36
C CYS A 201 17.66 1.13 19.92
N LEU A 202 17.71 2.09 19.00
CA LEU A 202 17.25 1.88 17.62
C LEU A 202 17.91 0.65 16.94
N PRO A 203 19.22 0.37 17.09
CA PRO A 203 19.80 -0.85 16.53
C PRO A 203 19.19 -2.15 17.06
N ASP A 204 18.95 -2.23 18.39
CA ASP A 204 18.30 -3.40 18.99
C ASP A 204 16.83 -3.49 18.57
N TYR A 205 16.14 -2.35 18.44
CA TYR A 205 14.77 -2.30 17.93
C TYR A 205 14.67 -2.89 16.52
N MET A 206 15.56 -2.47 15.61
CA MET A 206 15.63 -2.99 14.24
C MET A 206 16.01 -4.48 14.18
N LYS A 207 16.74 -4.97 15.19
CA LYS A 207 17.21 -6.36 15.27
C LYS A 207 16.14 -7.31 15.84
N TYR A 208 15.47 -6.91 16.91
CA TYR A 208 14.60 -7.82 17.66
C TYR A 208 13.11 -7.73 17.28
N PHE A 209 12.68 -6.61 16.69
CA PHE A 209 11.33 -6.46 16.16
C PHE A 209 11.33 -6.76 14.65
N SER A 210 10.30 -7.43 14.15
CA SER A 210 10.18 -7.81 12.73
C SER A 210 9.79 -6.63 11.85
N ASP A 211 8.89 -5.78 12.37
CA ASP A 211 8.27 -4.70 11.62
C ASP A 211 7.72 -3.62 12.54
N THR A 212 7.48 -2.45 11.93
CA THR A 212 6.73 -1.35 12.52
C THR A 212 5.55 -1.00 11.64
N THR A 213 4.37 -0.96 12.23
CA THR A 213 3.12 -0.60 11.55
C THR A 213 2.68 0.81 11.94
N PHE A 214 2.54 1.68 10.94
CA PHE A 214 2.07 3.06 11.06
C PHE A 214 0.59 3.13 10.70
N CYS A 215 -0.24 3.61 11.61
CA CYS A 215 -1.70 3.66 11.47
C CYS A 215 -2.20 5.10 11.61
N SER A 216 -2.95 5.58 10.63
CA SER A 216 -3.52 6.94 10.62
C SER A 216 -4.84 6.98 9.86
N LEU A 217 -5.63 8.02 10.10
CA LEU A 217 -6.82 8.32 9.32
C LEU A 217 -6.48 8.79 7.90
N THR A 218 -5.28 9.35 7.70
CA THR A 218 -4.79 9.86 6.42
C THR A 218 -3.36 9.38 6.14
N PRO A 219 -2.95 9.19 4.86
CA PRO A 219 -1.63 8.69 4.46
C PRO A 219 -0.44 9.62 4.67
N ASP A 220 -0.48 10.44 5.71
CA ASP A 220 0.54 11.44 5.96
C ASP A 220 1.54 10.95 7.02
N PHE A 221 2.68 10.43 6.58
CA PHE A 221 3.69 9.82 7.47
C PHE A 221 5.13 10.21 7.15
N ASP A 222 5.35 11.24 6.32
CA ASP A 222 6.66 11.39 5.68
C ASP A 222 7.66 12.25 6.48
N LYS A 223 8.93 12.12 6.08
CA LYS A 223 10.16 12.49 6.81
C LYS A 223 10.32 13.97 7.10
N ASP A 224 9.55 14.84 6.46
CA ASP A 224 9.73 16.30 6.52
C ASP A 224 8.88 16.99 7.58
N GLY A 225 8.08 16.25 8.34
CA GLY A 225 7.27 16.78 9.43
C GLY A 225 6.19 17.75 8.96
N ARG A 226 5.79 17.68 7.68
CA ARG A 226 4.70 18.48 7.12
C ARG A 226 3.51 17.56 6.87
N CYS A 227 2.33 18.03 7.27
CA CYS A 227 1.07 17.45 6.84
C CYS A 227 0.91 17.76 5.34
N HIS A 228 1.38 16.86 4.47
CA HIS A 228 1.30 16.99 3.02
C HIS A 228 0.02 16.37 2.47
N SER A 229 -0.97 17.26 2.29
CA SER A 229 -1.78 17.47 1.08
C SER A 229 -2.53 16.31 0.41
N LEU A 230 -2.48 15.04 0.87
CA LEU A 230 -3.26 13.92 0.33
C LEU A 230 -4.76 14.02 0.70
N ASN A 231 -5.38 15.12 0.28
CA ASN A 231 -6.73 15.55 0.68
C ASN A 231 -7.82 15.01 -0.26
N TYR A 232 -7.44 14.45 -1.40
CA TYR A 232 -8.38 13.86 -2.35
C TYR A 232 -8.43 12.36 -2.15
N VAL A 233 -9.64 11.82 -2.03
CA VAL A 233 -9.87 10.39 -1.87
C VAL A 233 -10.83 9.91 -2.94
N LEU A 234 -10.37 9.00 -3.79
CA LEU A 234 -11.19 8.27 -4.75
C LEU A 234 -11.44 6.87 -4.24
N ASN A 235 -12.70 6.45 -4.23
CA ASN A 235 -13.10 5.08 -3.90
C ASN A 235 -13.62 4.38 -5.16
N ILE A 236 -13.07 3.20 -5.48
CA ILE A 236 -13.54 2.35 -6.57
C ILE A 236 -13.91 1.00 -5.97
N PHE A 237 -15.16 0.60 -6.15
CA PHE A 237 -15.61 -0.76 -5.85
C PHE A 237 -15.46 -1.61 -7.11
N GLY A 238 -14.93 -2.81 -6.97
CA GLY A 238 -14.79 -3.75 -8.07
C GLY A 238 -14.81 -5.20 -7.58
N GLU A 239 -14.79 -6.12 -8.53
CA GLU A 239 -14.89 -7.55 -8.24
C GLU A 239 -13.98 -8.34 -9.17
N TRP A 240 -13.27 -9.32 -8.63
CA TRP A 240 -12.71 -10.41 -9.43
C TRP A 240 -13.83 -11.41 -9.68
N TYR A 241 -14.22 -11.61 -10.94
CA TYR A 241 -15.33 -12.49 -11.30
C TYR A 241 -15.12 -13.13 -12.68
N ASP A 242 -15.44 -14.43 -12.79
CA ASP A 242 -15.29 -15.19 -14.04
C ASP A 242 -13.90 -14.95 -14.69
N LYS A 243 -13.84 -14.43 -15.92
CA LYS A 243 -12.61 -14.20 -16.67
C LYS A 243 -11.70 -13.12 -16.09
N THR A 244 -12.23 -12.26 -15.20
CA THR A 244 -11.42 -11.23 -14.52
C THR A 244 -10.81 -11.72 -13.21
N ALA A 245 -11.18 -12.91 -12.72
CA ALA A 245 -10.48 -13.58 -11.62
C ALA A 245 -9.21 -14.28 -12.13
N ALA A 246 -8.36 -13.56 -12.86
CA ALA A 246 -7.30 -14.13 -13.68
C ALA A 246 -5.99 -14.38 -12.91
N GLY A 247 -5.86 -13.79 -11.72
CA GLY A 247 -4.70 -13.96 -10.84
C GLY A 247 -3.41 -13.37 -11.42
N PHE A 248 -2.28 -13.66 -10.76
CA PHE A 248 -0.96 -13.11 -11.12
C PHE A 248 -0.50 -13.52 -12.54
N GLY A 249 -0.74 -14.78 -12.93
CA GLY A 249 -0.28 -15.32 -14.21
C GLY A 249 -0.86 -14.60 -15.43
N ASN A 250 -2.04 -14.00 -15.26
CA ASN A 250 -2.75 -13.27 -16.30
C ASN A 250 -3.09 -11.84 -15.82
N LEU A 251 -2.11 -11.14 -15.25
CA LEU A 251 -2.26 -9.83 -14.58
C LEU A 251 -3.24 -8.88 -15.28
N LEU A 252 -3.09 -8.65 -16.59
CA LEU A 252 -3.87 -7.65 -17.35
C LEU A 252 -5.31 -8.11 -17.71
N ASN A 253 -5.65 -9.37 -17.44
CA ASN A 253 -7.02 -9.87 -17.56
C ASN A 253 -7.84 -9.57 -16.29
N ASN A 254 -7.20 -9.23 -15.17
CA ASN A 254 -7.89 -8.77 -13.96
C ASN A 254 -8.61 -7.43 -14.20
N PRO A 255 -9.54 -7.02 -13.30
CA PRO A 255 -10.14 -5.69 -13.34
C PRO A 255 -9.05 -4.63 -13.35
N LYS A 256 -9.29 -3.55 -14.09
CA LYS A 256 -8.27 -2.54 -14.35
C LYS A 256 -8.93 -1.21 -14.62
N PHE A 257 -8.33 -0.16 -14.08
CA PHE A 257 -8.87 1.19 -14.18
C PHE A 257 -7.78 2.14 -14.67
N SER A 258 -8.12 3.06 -15.56
CA SER A 258 -7.24 4.17 -15.90
C SER A 258 -7.48 5.34 -14.97
N PHE A 259 -6.45 6.13 -14.70
CA PHE A 259 -6.56 7.45 -14.09
C PHE A 259 -5.41 8.35 -14.57
N SER A 260 -5.59 9.66 -14.51
CA SER A 260 -4.59 10.65 -14.89
C SER A 260 -4.25 11.57 -13.73
N VAL A 261 -2.98 11.96 -13.62
CA VAL A 261 -2.48 12.93 -12.64
C VAL A 261 -1.88 14.15 -13.36
N SER A 262 -2.20 15.35 -12.87
CA SER A 262 -1.80 16.60 -13.51
C SER A 262 -0.49 17.15 -12.94
N LYS A 263 0.26 17.86 -13.79
CA LYS A 263 1.48 18.58 -13.37
C LYS A 263 1.19 19.68 -12.34
N GLN A 264 -0.04 20.18 -12.28
CA GLN A 264 -0.45 21.21 -11.32
C GLN A 264 -0.50 20.69 -9.88
N ASP A 265 -0.67 19.38 -9.71
CA ASP A 265 -0.81 18.71 -8.41
C ASP A 265 0.53 18.17 -7.89
N ALA A 266 1.61 18.40 -8.63
CA ALA A 266 2.95 17.97 -8.28
C ALA A 266 3.47 18.74 -7.06
N VAL A 267 4.15 18.03 -6.15
CA VAL A 267 4.88 18.65 -5.05
C VAL A 267 6.22 19.21 -5.55
N LYS A 268 7.06 19.74 -4.65
CA LYS A 268 8.27 20.50 -5.01
C LYS A 268 9.26 19.74 -5.90
N ASP A 269 9.26 18.41 -5.86
CA ASP A 269 10.13 17.55 -6.67
C ASP A 269 9.55 17.27 -8.08
N GLY A 270 8.39 17.83 -8.42
CA GLY A 270 7.72 17.63 -9.70
C GLY A 270 6.91 16.33 -9.80
N LYS A 271 6.82 15.54 -8.71
CA LYS A 271 6.07 14.29 -8.65
C LYS A 271 4.76 14.45 -7.86
N ILE A 272 3.82 13.54 -8.11
CA ILE A 272 2.52 13.48 -7.45
C ILE A 272 2.55 12.29 -6.49
N PRO A 273 2.57 12.52 -5.16
CA PRO A 273 2.43 11.45 -4.19
C PRO A 273 1.02 10.86 -4.25
N ILE A 274 0.96 9.55 -4.33
CA ILE A 274 -0.27 8.75 -4.27
C ILE A 274 -0.09 7.63 -3.25
N PHE A 275 -1.13 7.44 -2.43
CA PHE A 275 -1.26 6.27 -1.57
C PHE A 275 -2.46 5.45 -2.01
N ILE A 276 -2.26 4.15 -2.20
CA ILE A 276 -3.31 3.24 -2.63
C ILE A 276 -3.51 2.21 -1.53
N GLN A 277 -4.76 2.07 -1.10
CA GLN A 277 -5.20 1.01 -0.20
C GLN A 277 -6.23 0.14 -0.94
N MET A 278 -5.96 -1.14 -1.05
CA MET A 278 -6.93 -2.13 -1.53
C MET A 278 -7.43 -2.95 -0.36
N ILE A 279 -8.73 -3.00 -0.16
CA ILE A 279 -9.39 -3.78 0.88
C ILE A 279 -10.15 -4.91 0.18
N GLN A 280 -9.95 -6.17 0.58
CA GLN A 280 -10.78 -7.27 0.09
C GLN A 280 -12.03 -7.44 0.96
N GLU A 281 -13.14 -7.90 0.37
CA GLU A 281 -14.30 -8.28 1.17
C GLU A 281 -13.89 -9.39 2.15
N SER A 282 -14.48 -9.50 3.33
CA SER A 282 -14.18 -10.61 4.23
C SER A 282 -15.36 -10.77 5.16
N LYS A 283 -15.93 -11.98 5.24
CA LYS A 283 -16.96 -12.31 6.23
C LYS A 283 -16.28 -12.96 7.43
N HIS A 284 -15.49 -14.00 7.16
CA HIS A 284 -14.72 -14.77 8.12
C HIS A 284 -13.23 -14.47 7.96
N ARG A 285 -12.70 -13.65 8.87
CA ARG A 285 -11.34 -13.08 8.82
C ARG A 285 -10.24 -14.11 8.53
N LYS A 286 -10.30 -15.29 9.14
CA LYS A 286 -9.24 -16.31 9.05
C LYS A 286 -9.30 -17.18 7.81
N SER A 287 -10.48 -17.41 7.24
CA SER A 287 -10.68 -18.34 6.11
C SER A 287 -10.83 -17.64 4.76
N ASP A 288 -11.35 -16.41 4.77
CA ASP A 288 -11.76 -15.74 3.54
C ASP A 288 -10.64 -14.94 2.89
N ASN A 289 -9.67 -14.45 3.68
CA ASN A 289 -8.62 -13.58 3.17
C ASN A 289 -7.72 -14.36 2.21
N THR A 290 -7.45 -13.74 1.05
CA THR A 290 -6.53 -14.25 0.05
C THR A 290 -5.35 -13.31 -0.12
N TYR A 291 -4.35 -13.76 -0.86
CA TYR A 291 -3.22 -12.95 -1.27
C TYR A 291 -3.63 -11.93 -2.32
N ILE A 292 -3.58 -10.64 -1.97
CA ILE A 292 -3.96 -9.52 -2.84
C ILE A 292 -2.78 -8.55 -3.06
N LEU A 293 -2.73 -7.93 -4.24
CA LEU A 293 -1.76 -6.93 -4.66
C LEU A 293 -2.42 -5.89 -5.56
N VAL A 294 -1.92 -4.66 -5.53
CA VAL A 294 -2.28 -3.63 -6.51
C VAL A 294 -1.06 -3.17 -7.29
N ASP A 295 -1.13 -3.27 -8.61
CA ASP A 295 -0.09 -2.78 -9.52
C ASP A 295 -0.52 -1.47 -10.17
N VAL A 296 0.44 -0.57 -10.40
CA VAL A 296 0.24 0.70 -11.11
C VAL A 296 1.26 0.78 -12.24
N MET A 297 0.77 0.93 -13.47
CA MET A 297 1.59 0.96 -14.68
C MET A 297 1.34 2.26 -15.44
N LYS A 298 2.40 2.94 -15.87
CA LYS A 298 2.28 4.18 -16.65
C LYS A 298 1.88 3.86 -18.08
N VAL A 299 0.95 4.62 -18.63
CA VAL A 299 0.56 4.55 -20.05
C VAL A 299 1.55 5.39 -20.84
N PHE A 300 2.05 4.83 -21.94
CA PHE A 300 2.92 5.54 -22.86
C PHE A 300 2.17 6.71 -23.51
N GLU A 301 2.76 7.90 -23.50
CA GLU A 301 2.12 9.21 -23.73
C GLU A 301 1.04 9.29 -24.83
N ASN A 302 0.07 10.19 -24.61
CA ASN A 302 -0.91 10.70 -25.61
C ASN A 302 -1.79 9.64 -26.32
N GLN A 303 -2.12 8.54 -25.65
CA GLN A 303 -3.10 7.58 -26.16
C GLN A 303 -4.53 8.00 -25.79
N ASP A 304 -5.41 8.12 -26.80
CA ASP A 304 -6.84 8.22 -26.57
C ASP A 304 -7.37 6.84 -26.16
N LEU A 305 -7.40 6.58 -24.85
CA LEU A 305 -7.86 5.32 -24.29
C LEU A 305 -9.29 4.95 -24.69
N GLN A 306 -10.14 5.90 -25.11
CA GLN A 306 -11.52 5.58 -25.52
C GLN A 306 -11.59 4.90 -26.88
N LYS A 307 -10.68 5.23 -27.79
CA LYS A 307 -10.67 4.72 -29.17
C LYS A 307 -9.64 3.61 -29.39
N SER A 308 -8.80 3.35 -28.41
CA SER A 308 -7.63 2.49 -28.56
C SER A 308 -7.97 1.04 -28.21
N SER A 309 -7.90 0.15 -29.20
CA SER A 309 -8.00 -1.31 -28.99
C SER A 309 -6.72 -1.95 -28.42
N LEU A 310 -5.67 -1.15 -28.27
CA LEU A 310 -4.34 -1.51 -27.80
C LEU A 310 -3.81 -0.35 -26.96
N ILE A 311 -3.40 -0.64 -25.72
CA ILE A 311 -2.75 0.31 -24.81
C ILE A 311 -1.28 -0.08 -24.69
N VAL A 312 -0.38 0.89 -24.91
CA VAL A 312 1.05 0.70 -24.66
C VAL A 312 1.40 1.21 -23.27
N LEU A 313 1.99 0.35 -22.46
CA LEU A 313 2.46 0.64 -21.11
C LEU A 313 3.97 0.89 -21.13
N GLU A 314 4.44 1.81 -20.29
CA GLU A 314 5.86 2.03 -20.06
C GLU A 314 6.41 0.88 -19.21
N GLN A 315 7.45 0.22 -19.69
CA GLN A 315 8.09 -0.88 -18.98
C GLN A 315 9.05 -0.31 -17.93
N GLU A 316 8.56 -0.22 -16.70
CA GLU A 316 9.37 0.10 -15.53
C GLU A 316 10.01 -1.15 -14.92
N PRO A 317 11.17 -1.03 -14.24
CA PRO A 317 11.65 -2.10 -13.38
C PRO A 317 10.56 -2.41 -12.35
N ARG A 318 10.09 -3.66 -12.31
CA ARG A 318 9.12 -4.05 -11.28
C ARG A 318 9.83 -4.12 -9.94
N ASP A 319 9.26 -3.44 -8.95
CA ASP A 319 9.56 -3.68 -7.55
C ASP A 319 9.34 -5.16 -7.21
N VAL A 320 9.89 -5.59 -6.07
CA VAL A 320 9.59 -6.91 -5.50
C VAL A 320 8.08 -7.08 -5.36
N ILE A 321 7.54 -8.13 -5.97
CA ILE A 321 6.11 -8.43 -5.99
C ILE A 321 5.75 -9.13 -4.68
N LEU A 322 5.16 -8.38 -3.74
CA LEU A 322 4.79 -8.87 -2.42
C LEU A 322 3.27 -8.86 -2.26
N TYR A 323 2.64 -9.99 -2.57
CA TYR A 323 1.22 -10.17 -2.26
C TYR A 323 1.00 -10.24 -0.74
N SER A 324 -0.06 -9.59 -0.26
CA SER A 324 -0.43 -9.62 1.16
C SER A 324 -1.65 -10.51 1.39
N GLU A 325 -1.59 -11.43 2.35
CA GLU A 325 -2.74 -12.23 2.83
C GLU A 325 -3.63 -11.49 3.84
N SER A 326 -3.35 -10.21 4.08
CA SER A 326 -4.07 -9.36 5.03
C SER A 326 -5.39 -8.85 4.46
N LEU A 327 -6.26 -8.30 5.31
CA LEU A 327 -7.52 -7.69 4.88
C LEU A 327 -7.30 -6.53 3.89
N GLU A 328 -6.15 -5.86 4.01
CA GLU A 328 -5.76 -4.76 3.13
C GLU A 328 -4.34 -4.92 2.57
N HIS A 329 -4.10 -4.33 1.39
CA HIS A 329 -2.79 -4.11 0.82
C HIS A 329 -2.61 -2.62 0.53
N THR A 330 -1.51 -2.02 0.99
CA THR A 330 -1.22 -0.59 0.85
C THR A 330 0.08 -0.35 0.09
N LYS A 331 0.11 0.62 -0.82
CA LYS A 331 1.33 1.01 -1.55
C LYS A 331 1.41 2.52 -1.79
N ARG A 332 2.62 3.08 -1.61
CA ARG A 332 2.97 4.46 -1.97
C ARG A 332 3.57 4.53 -3.36
N HIS A 333 3.23 5.58 -4.08
CA HIS A 333 3.81 5.93 -5.37
C HIS A 333 4.12 7.42 -5.42
N ASN A 334 5.24 7.79 -6.03
CA ASN A 334 5.53 9.17 -6.45
C ASN A 334 5.52 9.21 -7.97
N LEU A 335 4.38 9.55 -8.54
CA LEU A 335 4.10 9.46 -9.97
C LEU A 335 4.55 10.72 -10.70
N GLU A 336 4.91 10.56 -11.97
CA GLU A 336 5.07 11.69 -12.88
C GLU A 336 3.70 12.11 -13.43
N PRO A 337 3.53 13.35 -13.91
CA PRO A 337 2.32 13.74 -14.62
C PRO A 337 2.06 12.82 -15.82
N GLY A 338 0.85 12.29 -15.94
CA GLY A 338 0.51 11.33 -17.00
C GLY A 338 -0.69 10.47 -16.68
N THR A 339 -0.94 9.49 -17.54
CA THR A 339 -2.02 8.50 -17.40
C THR A 339 -1.45 7.16 -16.95
N TYR A 340 -2.17 6.50 -16.06
CA TYR A 340 -1.78 5.25 -15.41
C TYR A 340 -2.92 4.24 -15.47
N VAL A 341 -2.56 2.96 -15.44
CA VAL A 341 -3.47 1.83 -15.26
C VAL A 341 -3.20 1.19 -13.91
N ILE A 342 -4.22 1.14 -13.06
CA ILE A 342 -4.21 0.40 -11.80
C ILE A 342 -4.88 -0.96 -11.98
N VAL A 343 -4.23 -2.01 -11.49
CA VAL A 343 -4.69 -3.40 -11.61
C VAL A 343 -4.71 -4.07 -10.24
N PRO A 344 -5.86 -4.14 -9.56
CA PRO A 344 -6.06 -4.99 -8.40
C PRO A 344 -6.02 -6.46 -8.81
N THR A 345 -5.20 -7.27 -8.13
CA THR A 345 -5.06 -8.70 -8.45
C THR A 345 -5.01 -9.57 -7.21
N THR A 346 -5.51 -10.80 -7.36
CA THR A 346 -5.24 -11.90 -6.45
C THR A 346 -3.99 -12.66 -6.91
N ARG A 347 -3.34 -13.38 -6.00
CA ARG A 347 -2.21 -14.24 -6.36
C ARG A 347 -2.65 -15.41 -7.25
N HIS A 348 -3.78 -16.02 -6.90
CA HIS A 348 -4.30 -17.21 -7.56
C HIS A 348 -5.47 -16.88 -8.49
N GLU A 349 -5.53 -17.58 -9.61
CA GLU A 349 -6.65 -17.55 -10.56
C GLU A 349 -7.91 -18.21 -9.96
N GLY A 350 -9.09 -17.81 -10.43
CA GLY A 350 -10.38 -18.34 -10.02
C GLY A 350 -10.91 -17.80 -8.69
N VAL A 351 -10.17 -16.92 -8.01
CA VAL A 351 -10.61 -16.31 -6.75
C VAL A 351 -11.64 -15.23 -7.04
N MET A 352 -12.92 -15.55 -6.83
CA MET A 352 -14.03 -14.63 -7.06
C MET A 352 -14.37 -13.87 -5.79
N LYS A 353 -14.22 -12.54 -5.81
CA LYS A 353 -14.33 -11.71 -4.61
C LYS A 353 -14.44 -10.23 -4.91
N ALA A 354 -15.17 -9.48 -4.09
CA ALA A 354 -15.20 -8.03 -4.16
C ALA A 354 -13.96 -7.39 -3.50
N PHE A 355 -13.53 -6.25 -4.03
CA PHE A 355 -12.51 -5.37 -3.45
C PHE A 355 -12.95 -3.90 -3.48
N LEU A 356 -12.36 -3.11 -2.59
CA LEU A 356 -12.49 -1.67 -2.50
C LEU A 356 -11.10 -1.04 -2.63
N LEU A 357 -10.88 -0.26 -3.68
CA LEU A 357 -9.71 0.59 -3.85
C LEU A 357 -9.98 1.97 -3.28
N ARG A 358 -9.07 2.47 -2.45
CA ARG A 358 -9.04 3.83 -1.93
C ARG A 358 -7.73 4.46 -2.36
N MET A 359 -7.81 5.51 -3.17
CA MET A 359 -6.65 6.23 -3.70
C MET A 359 -6.62 7.62 -3.10
N PHE A 360 -5.53 7.95 -2.43
CA PHE A 360 -5.31 9.24 -1.79
C PHE A 360 -4.23 9.99 -2.56
N SER A 361 -4.49 11.24 -2.94
CA SER A 361 -3.63 12.02 -3.82
C SER A 361 -3.54 13.49 -3.41
N SER A 362 -2.43 14.14 -3.78
CA SER A 362 -2.20 15.57 -3.49
C SER A 362 -3.16 16.51 -4.24
N GLY A 363 -3.70 16.04 -5.35
CA GLY A 363 -4.70 16.72 -6.19
C GLY A 363 -5.74 15.75 -6.75
N PRO A 364 -6.78 16.25 -7.43
CA PRO A 364 -7.83 15.41 -7.97
C PRO A 364 -7.31 14.44 -9.04
N LEU A 365 -7.77 13.19 -9.00
CA LEU A 365 -7.51 12.23 -10.07
C LEU A 365 -8.49 12.47 -11.24
N HIS A 366 -7.99 12.39 -12.46
CA HIS A 366 -8.75 12.65 -13.68
C HIS A 366 -8.91 11.38 -14.54
N ASP A 367 -9.80 11.42 -15.53
CA ASP A 367 -10.01 10.35 -16.52
C ASP A 367 -10.17 8.93 -15.94
N ILE A 368 -10.82 8.85 -14.77
CA ILE A 368 -11.05 7.60 -14.06
C ILE A 368 -12.05 6.75 -14.85
N ARG A 369 -11.61 5.58 -15.33
CA ARG A 369 -12.46 4.68 -16.13
C ARG A 369 -12.06 3.24 -15.94
N GLU A 370 -13.03 2.33 -15.98
CA GLU A 370 -12.75 0.90 -16.11
C GLU A 370 -12.32 0.58 -17.54
N ILE A 371 -11.26 -0.22 -17.70
CA ILE A 371 -10.76 -0.64 -19.01
C ILE A 371 -11.34 -2.03 -19.35
N PRO A 372 -12.10 -2.18 -20.45
CA PRO A 372 -12.68 -3.46 -20.83
C PRO A 372 -11.63 -4.54 -21.11
N SER A 373 -11.98 -5.80 -20.85
CA SER A 373 -11.12 -6.96 -21.16
C SER A 373 -10.83 -7.16 -22.65
N SER A 374 -11.56 -6.51 -23.55
CA SER A 374 -11.29 -6.51 -24.99
C SER A 374 -10.07 -5.69 -25.40
N VAL A 375 -9.58 -4.80 -24.51
CA VAL A 375 -8.42 -3.96 -24.77
C VAL A 375 -7.14 -4.76 -24.57
N ASN A 376 -6.27 -4.75 -25.58
CA ASN A 376 -4.98 -5.43 -25.52
C ASN A 376 -3.92 -4.51 -24.91
N PHE A 377 -2.86 -5.10 -24.36
CA PHE A 377 -1.74 -4.35 -23.80
C PHE A 377 -0.41 -4.83 -24.40
N VAL A 378 0.51 -3.88 -24.57
CA VAL A 378 1.91 -4.15 -24.89
C VAL A 378 2.75 -3.28 -23.97
N ALA A 379 3.82 -3.84 -23.41
CA ALA A 379 4.80 -3.06 -22.65
C ALA A 379 5.94 -2.65 -23.60
N CYS A 380 6.38 -1.41 -23.49
CA CYS A 380 7.52 -0.87 -24.22
C CYS A 380 8.45 -0.17 -23.24
N LYS A 381 9.74 -0.50 -23.30
CA LYS A 381 10.76 0.24 -22.55
C LYS A 381 11.00 1.56 -23.27
N LYS A 382 10.93 2.67 -22.54
CA LYS A 382 11.33 3.97 -23.06
C LYS A 382 12.84 3.98 -23.26
N GLU A 383 13.30 4.32 -24.46
CA GLU A 383 14.72 4.48 -24.74
C GLU A 383 15.12 5.93 -24.48
N GLU A 384 15.94 6.16 -23.46
CA GLU A 384 16.46 7.50 -23.13
C GLU A 384 17.76 7.81 -23.89
N SER A 385 18.48 6.77 -24.31
CA SER A 385 19.74 6.89 -25.02
C SER A 385 19.99 5.71 -25.96
N LEU A 386 20.86 5.94 -26.94
CA LEU A 386 21.33 4.95 -27.90
C LEU A 386 22.86 4.93 -27.91
N GLU A 387 23.44 3.74 -27.96
CA GLU A 387 24.87 3.56 -28.19
C GLU A 387 25.14 3.50 -29.70
N LEU A 388 25.87 4.47 -30.22
CA LEU A 388 26.27 4.51 -31.63
C LEU A 388 27.79 4.72 -31.72
N ASN A 389 28.51 3.76 -32.32
CA ASN A 389 29.97 3.80 -32.50
C ASN A 389 30.77 4.07 -31.20
N GLY A 390 30.25 3.63 -30.04
CA GLY A 390 30.89 3.84 -28.74
C GLY A 390 30.58 5.18 -28.07
N GLU A 391 29.68 5.98 -28.63
CA GLU A 391 29.14 7.19 -28.01
C GLU A 391 27.67 6.98 -27.58
N THR A 392 27.36 7.36 -26.34
CA THR A 392 25.99 7.41 -25.83
C THR A 392 25.30 8.68 -26.31
N LEU A 393 24.30 8.54 -27.17
CA LEU A 393 23.48 9.62 -27.69
C LEU A 393 22.14 9.67 -26.94
N ASN A 394 21.87 10.76 -26.23
CA ASN A 394 20.58 10.95 -25.57
C ASN A 394 19.48 11.22 -26.60
N LEU A 395 18.39 10.46 -26.50
CA LEU A 395 17.20 10.66 -27.32
C LEU A 395 16.43 11.87 -26.80
N THR A 396 16.13 12.81 -27.69
CA THR A 396 15.43 14.07 -27.36
C THR A 396 13.92 13.98 -27.56
N TYR A 397 13.44 12.93 -28.22
CA TYR A 397 12.04 12.72 -28.53
C TYR A 397 11.75 11.22 -28.66
N ASP A 398 10.65 10.77 -28.05
CA ASP A 398 10.14 9.40 -28.17
C ASP A 398 8.64 9.47 -28.49
N LYS A 399 8.17 8.62 -29.40
CA LYS A 399 6.76 8.59 -29.83
C LYS A 399 6.35 7.19 -30.24
N VAL A 400 5.28 6.71 -29.61
CA VAL A 400 4.61 5.46 -30.00
C VAL A 400 3.55 5.77 -31.06
N LEU A 401 3.58 4.99 -32.14
CA LEU A 401 2.62 5.06 -33.24
C LEU A 401 1.86 3.72 -33.30
N LEU A 402 0.54 3.78 -33.23
CA LEU A 402 -0.32 2.60 -33.27
C LEU A 402 -0.90 2.38 -34.66
N GLY A 403 -0.85 1.14 -35.11
CA GLY A 403 -1.39 0.70 -36.40
C GLY A 403 -2.07 -0.66 -36.33
N LYS A 404 -2.85 -0.95 -37.36
CA LYS A 404 -3.41 -2.28 -37.60
C LYS A 404 -3.28 -2.65 -39.06
N PHE A 405 -3.01 -3.93 -39.30
CA PHE A 405 -3.19 -4.53 -40.62
C PHE A 405 -4.63 -5.05 -40.70
N ILE A 406 -5.36 -4.60 -41.69
CA ILE A 406 -6.73 -4.97 -42.02
C ILE A 406 -6.66 -5.83 -43.27
N LYS A 407 -7.21 -7.03 -43.16
CA LYS A 407 -7.34 -7.96 -44.27
C LYS A 407 -8.03 -7.27 -45.45
N ASP A 408 -7.55 -7.54 -46.66
CA ASP A 408 -8.08 -7.03 -47.93
C ASP A 408 -7.93 -5.50 -48.14
N ILE A 409 -7.34 -4.77 -47.17
CA ILE A 409 -6.99 -3.34 -47.29
C ILE A 409 -5.49 -3.17 -47.38
N ASN A 410 -4.74 -3.77 -46.45
CA ASN A 410 -3.29 -3.66 -46.41
C ASN A 410 -2.63 -4.79 -47.20
N SER A 411 -1.53 -4.48 -47.88
CA SER A 411 -0.82 -5.40 -48.77
C SER A 411 0.08 -6.41 -48.05
N GLY A 412 0.33 -6.20 -46.75
CA GLY A 412 1.27 -7.03 -45.98
C GLY A 412 2.72 -6.73 -46.38
N GLY A 413 3.60 -7.73 -46.29
CA GLY A 413 5.01 -7.59 -46.70
C GLY A 413 5.40 -8.66 -47.73
N GLN A 414 5.96 -8.23 -48.86
CA GLN A 414 6.75 -9.10 -49.75
C GLN A 414 8.17 -8.55 -49.82
N ILE A 415 9.16 -9.43 -49.69
CA ILE A 415 10.59 -9.07 -49.73
C ILE A 415 10.99 -8.48 -51.09
N ASN A 416 10.24 -8.81 -52.16
CA ASN A 416 10.64 -8.57 -53.55
C ASN A 416 9.73 -7.63 -54.35
N ASP A 417 8.60 -7.16 -53.79
CA ASP A 417 7.68 -6.26 -54.51
C ASP A 417 7.19 -5.13 -53.59
N LEU A 418 7.79 -3.95 -53.78
CA LEU A 418 7.49 -2.74 -53.01
C LEU A 418 6.31 -1.95 -53.58
N MET A 419 5.75 -2.35 -54.73
CA MET A 419 4.80 -1.52 -55.47
C MET A 419 3.53 -1.23 -54.68
N ASP A 420 3.11 -2.13 -53.79
CA ASP A 420 1.86 -2.00 -53.04
C ASP A 420 2.04 -1.63 -51.56
N HIS A 421 3.27 -1.31 -51.11
CA HIS A 421 3.55 -0.94 -49.72
C HIS A 421 2.83 0.34 -49.26
N TYR A 422 2.46 1.22 -50.19
CA TYR A 422 1.68 2.42 -49.89
C TYR A 422 0.28 2.11 -49.32
N LYS A 423 -0.24 0.89 -49.48
CA LYS A 423 -1.51 0.50 -48.84
C LYS A 423 -1.33 0.09 -47.37
N ASN A 424 -0.10 -0.13 -46.89
CA ASN A 424 0.16 -0.44 -45.48
C ASN A 424 0.02 0.80 -44.59
N PRO A 425 -0.05 0.64 -43.25
CA PRO A 425 -0.08 1.79 -42.34
C PRO A 425 1.13 2.71 -42.57
N GLN A 426 0.86 3.99 -42.80
CA GLN A 426 1.87 5.02 -43.06
C GLN A 426 1.82 6.09 -41.98
N TYR A 427 2.99 6.55 -41.56
CA TYR A 427 3.12 7.61 -40.56
C TYR A 427 4.08 8.67 -41.07
N LEU A 428 3.60 9.92 -41.08
CA LEU A 428 4.43 11.05 -41.42
C LEU A 428 5.29 11.42 -40.22
N ILE A 429 6.61 11.45 -40.42
CA ILE A 429 7.60 11.88 -39.42
C ILE A 429 8.27 13.15 -39.95
N THR A 430 8.21 14.23 -39.19
CA THR A 430 8.86 15.50 -39.54
C THR A 430 10.17 15.63 -38.77
N ILE A 431 11.29 15.66 -39.50
CA ILE A 431 12.62 15.89 -38.93
C ILE A 431 12.91 17.40 -39.00
N PRO A 432 13.06 18.11 -37.86
CA PRO A 432 13.31 19.55 -37.86
C PRO A 432 14.70 19.87 -38.43
N GLU A 433 14.79 20.96 -39.22
CA GLU A 433 16.03 21.40 -39.89
C GLU A 433 17.18 21.77 -38.93
N LYS A 434 16.93 21.88 -37.62
CA LYS A 434 17.88 22.41 -36.62
C LYS A 434 19.01 21.47 -36.17
N GLY A 435 19.14 20.27 -36.73
CA GLY A 435 20.21 19.33 -36.38
C GLY A 435 20.97 18.84 -37.62
N LYS A 436 22.30 19.01 -37.67
CA LYS A 436 23.12 18.53 -38.80
C LYS A 436 23.23 17.00 -38.89
N ASN A 437 22.80 16.25 -37.87
CA ASN A 437 22.76 14.78 -37.86
C ASN A 437 21.62 14.32 -36.91
N VAL A 438 20.46 13.94 -37.46
CA VAL A 438 19.37 13.38 -36.65
C VAL A 438 19.45 11.86 -36.73
N VAL A 439 19.70 11.22 -35.59
CA VAL A 439 19.65 9.77 -35.44
C VAL A 439 18.21 9.36 -35.14
N LEU A 440 17.67 8.44 -35.93
CA LEU A 440 16.33 7.89 -35.76
C LEU A 440 16.44 6.39 -35.51
N SER A 441 15.94 5.94 -34.36
CA SER A 441 15.68 4.52 -34.09
C SER A 441 14.19 4.23 -34.33
N VAL A 442 13.88 3.10 -34.97
CA VAL A 442 12.51 2.66 -35.22
C VAL A 442 12.36 1.23 -34.74
N ASN A 443 11.60 1.06 -33.65
CA ASN A 443 11.24 -0.25 -33.12
C ASN A 443 9.81 -0.59 -33.55
N VAL A 444 9.65 -1.68 -34.31
CA VAL A 444 8.32 -2.19 -34.71
C VAL A 444 7.93 -3.33 -33.78
N LEU A 445 6.85 -3.14 -33.04
CA LEU A 445 6.30 -4.13 -32.12
C LEU A 445 4.98 -4.69 -32.67
N GLN A 446 4.72 -5.98 -32.43
CA GLN A 446 3.44 -6.62 -32.72
C GLN A 446 2.77 -7.09 -31.45
N LYS A 447 1.45 -7.34 -31.52
CA LYS A 447 0.74 -7.98 -30.41
C LYS A 447 1.41 -9.31 -30.04
N PRO A 448 1.44 -9.69 -28.76
CA PRO A 448 2.03 -10.94 -28.30
C PRO A 448 1.09 -12.13 -28.60
N VAL A 449 0.70 -12.30 -29.87
CA VAL A 449 -0.17 -13.39 -30.33
C VAL A 449 0.67 -14.32 -31.19
N GLU A 450 0.54 -15.63 -30.96
CA GLU A 450 1.22 -16.64 -31.76
C GLU A 450 0.35 -17.09 -32.96
N PRO A 451 0.95 -17.38 -34.13
CA PRO A 451 2.38 -17.26 -34.43
C PRO A 451 2.79 -15.80 -34.66
N LYS A 452 3.99 -15.43 -34.19
CA LYS A 452 4.59 -14.12 -34.53
C LYS A 452 4.79 -13.99 -36.03
N LEU A 453 4.43 -12.82 -36.57
CA LEU A 453 4.62 -12.50 -37.98
C LEU A 453 5.96 -11.79 -38.21
N PRO A 454 6.61 -11.95 -39.38
CA PRO A 454 7.75 -11.15 -39.76
C PRO A 454 7.35 -9.66 -39.79
N LEU A 455 8.15 -8.83 -39.15
CA LEU A 455 7.93 -7.38 -39.11
C LEU A 455 9.03 -6.67 -39.91
N GLY A 456 8.64 -5.58 -40.56
CA GLY A 456 9.56 -4.71 -41.29
C GLY A 456 9.00 -3.30 -41.34
N THR A 457 9.90 -2.34 -41.55
CA THR A 457 9.56 -0.95 -41.81
C THR A 457 10.40 -0.44 -42.95
N THR A 458 9.90 0.57 -43.65
CA THR A 458 10.64 1.25 -44.72
C THR A 458 10.47 2.74 -44.54
N LEU A 459 11.59 3.47 -44.52
CA LEU A 459 11.59 4.92 -44.40
C LEU A 459 11.64 5.54 -45.80
N TYR A 460 10.64 6.36 -46.11
CA TYR A 460 10.59 7.14 -47.35
C TYR A 460 10.76 8.63 -47.03
N LYS A 461 11.54 9.34 -47.85
CA LYS A 461 11.64 10.80 -47.79
C LYS A 461 10.55 11.40 -48.67
N ALA A 462 9.57 12.06 -48.06
CA ALA A 462 8.56 12.81 -48.80
C ALA A 462 9.22 13.98 -49.57
N SER A 463 8.90 14.12 -50.85
CA SER A 463 9.28 15.31 -51.64
C SER A 463 8.47 16.52 -51.13
N LYS A 464 9.15 17.67 -50.97
CA LYS A 464 8.51 18.95 -50.62
C LYS A 464 7.56 19.41 -51.72
#